data_AF-A0A2A2ZN16-F1
#
_entry.id   AF-A0A2A2ZN16-F1
#
_cell.length_a   1.000
_cell.length_b   1.000
_cell.length_c   1.000
_cell.angle_alpha   90.00
_cell.angle_beta   90.00
_cell.angle_gamma   90.00
#
_symmetry.space_group_name_H-M   'P 1'
#
loop_
_entity.id
_entity.type
_entity.pdbx_description
1 polymer ?
#
loop_
_entity_poly.entity_id
_entity_poly.type
_entity_poly.pdbx_seq_one_letter_code
_entity_poly.pdbx_strand_id
1 'polypeptide(L)'
;MHLPDQDDNATTAALRDITRALQAHLSAHPPADYTAEILAGNWPPPEPDVIGLGGIDGYGEHWTNATFTMRPYYYGDCTCGQADLIEQWSDANPHAPECTQTTIAQLQIRYSGKEFDAHFEQLKNQLAIPDDGAMWHCTCGIEATYQHLKEQHSPTCEQFAPNFVYHSTGAEIRWYKWIGRDMEITGDLPDDFGTQCLRSLGLRR
;
A
#
# COMPACT_ATOMS: atom_id res chain seq x y z
N MET A 1 15.19 -0.02 16.08
CA MET A 1 14.95 -0.98 14.98
C MET A 1 16.00 -0.70 13.93
N HIS A 2 16.91 -1.64 13.67
CA HIS A 2 17.92 -1.44 12.61
C HIS A 2 17.22 -1.73 11.29
N LEU A 3 17.07 -0.71 10.43
CA LEU A 3 16.56 -0.94 9.08
C LEU A 3 17.59 -1.85 8.38
N PRO A 4 17.16 -2.92 7.67
CA PRO A 4 18.09 -3.75 6.90
C PRO A 4 18.86 -2.87 5.91
N ASP A 5 20.10 -3.26 5.58
CA ASP A 5 20.95 -2.56 4.61
C ASP A 5 20.10 -2.17 3.39
N GLN A 6 19.82 -0.88 3.27
CA GLN A 6 18.94 -0.35 2.25
C GLN A 6 19.74 -0.33 0.95
N ASP A 7 19.12 -0.77 -0.16
CA ASP A 7 19.71 -0.62 -1.49
C ASP A 7 19.88 0.87 -1.81
N ASP A 8 21.04 1.41 -1.46
CA ASP A 8 21.45 2.81 -1.67
C ASP A 8 21.79 3.03 -3.15
N ASN A 9 20.78 2.88 -4.01
CA ASN A 9 20.86 3.34 -5.39
C ASN A 9 20.61 4.86 -5.46
N ALA A 10 21.01 5.47 -6.57
CA ALA A 10 20.90 6.92 -6.78
C ALA A 10 19.46 7.44 -6.65
N THR A 11 18.46 6.65 -7.05
CA THR A 11 17.04 7.00 -6.95
C THR A 11 16.60 7.07 -5.49
N THR A 12 16.93 6.06 -4.68
CA THR A 12 16.67 6.02 -3.24
C THR A 12 17.27 7.25 -2.55
N ALA A 13 18.52 7.57 -2.85
CA ALA A 13 19.20 8.75 -2.28
C ALA A 13 18.50 10.07 -2.69
N ALA A 14 18.14 10.21 -3.97
CA ALA A 14 17.44 11.39 -4.47
C ALA A 14 16.05 11.57 -3.82
N LEU A 15 15.28 10.50 -3.63
CA LEU A 15 13.98 10.56 -2.95
C LEU A 15 14.10 10.97 -1.48
N ARG A 16 15.12 10.47 -0.77
CA ARG A 16 15.40 10.90 0.61
C ARG A 16 15.81 12.37 0.68
N ASP A 17 16.61 12.85 -0.28
CA ASP A 17 16.95 14.28 -0.40
C ASP A 17 15.71 15.14 -0.62
N ILE A 18 14.81 14.74 -1.54
CA ILE A 18 13.54 15.42 -1.78
C ILE A 18 12.70 15.46 -0.50
N THR A 19 12.58 14.34 0.22
CA THR A 19 11.78 14.25 1.45
C THR A 19 12.30 15.22 2.52
N ARG A 20 13.62 15.24 2.77
CA ARG A 20 14.23 16.18 3.73
C ARG A 20 14.01 17.63 3.34
N ALA A 21 14.18 17.94 2.06
CA ALA A 21 13.96 19.27 1.52
C ALA A 21 12.50 19.72 1.65
N LEU A 22 11.57 18.81 1.40
CA LEU A 22 10.13 19.04 1.51
C LEU A 22 9.74 19.32 2.97
N GLN A 23 10.24 18.54 3.92
CA GLN A 23 10.04 18.80 5.35
C GLN A 23 10.56 20.17 5.78
N ALA A 24 11.75 20.55 5.32
CA ALA A 24 12.30 21.89 5.57
C ALA A 24 11.42 22.98 4.92
N HIS A 25 10.91 22.74 3.71
CA HIS A 25 10.03 23.67 3.00
C HIS A 25 8.71 23.89 3.76
N LEU A 26 8.03 22.80 4.15
CA LEU A 26 6.77 22.85 4.90
C LEU A 26 6.95 23.47 6.29
N SER A 27 8.09 23.23 6.94
CA SER A 27 8.42 23.87 8.22
C SER A 27 8.59 25.39 8.08
N ALA A 28 9.16 25.85 6.98
CA ALA A 28 9.36 27.28 6.70
C ALA A 28 8.10 27.97 6.15
N HIS A 29 7.23 27.21 5.47
CA HIS A 29 6.02 27.70 4.80
C HIS A 29 4.83 26.78 5.11
N PRO A 30 4.35 26.77 6.37
CA PRO A 30 3.23 25.92 6.73
C PRO A 30 1.99 26.30 5.89
N PRO A 31 1.23 25.32 5.36
CA PRO A 31 0.01 25.59 4.64
C PRO A 31 -0.98 26.40 5.49
N ALA A 32 -1.76 27.30 4.87
CA ALA A 32 -2.66 28.20 5.60
C ALA A 32 -3.77 27.45 6.35
N ASP A 33 -4.27 26.37 5.76
CA ASP A 33 -5.24 25.42 6.32
C ASP A 33 -4.66 24.55 7.45
N TYR A 34 -3.35 24.27 7.41
CA TYR A 34 -2.64 23.54 8.47
C TYR A 34 -2.81 24.19 9.84
N THR A 35 -2.84 25.52 9.89
CA THR A 35 -3.04 26.24 11.16
C THR A 35 -4.49 26.17 11.64
N ALA A 36 -5.47 26.18 10.75
CA ALA A 36 -6.88 26.19 11.11
C ALA A 36 -7.35 24.84 11.67
N GLU A 37 -6.93 23.72 11.09
CA GLU A 37 -7.32 22.37 11.56
C GLU A 37 -6.60 21.98 12.86
N ILE A 38 -5.32 22.33 13.00
CA ILE A 38 -4.57 22.16 14.26
C ILE A 38 -5.21 22.98 15.39
N LEU A 39 -5.65 24.22 15.10
CA LEU A 39 -6.35 25.06 16.07
C LEU A 39 -7.78 24.58 16.35
N ALA A 40 -8.43 23.89 15.40
CA ALA A 40 -9.79 23.37 15.54
C ALA A 40 -9.87 21.99 16.23
N GLY A 41 -8.75 21.29 16.41
CA GLY A 41 -8.70 19.98 17.09
C GLY A 41 -9.46 18.86 16.36
N ASN A 42 -9.81 19.07 15.08
CA ASN A 42 -10.68 18.19 14.29
C ASN A 42 -9.90 17.42 13.22
N TRP A 43 -8.80 16.80 13.60
CA TRP A 43 -8.07 15.72 12.91
C TRP A 43 -6.98 15.31 13.91
N PRO A 44 -6.62 14.03 14.09
CA PRO A 44 -5.83 13.63 15.26
C PRO A 44 -4.60 14.54 15.37
N PRO A 45 -4.32 15.11 16.56
CA PRO A 45 -3.12 15.90 16.72
C PRO A 45 -1.96 15.01 16.26
N PRO A 46 -1.02 15.50 15.45
CA PRO A 46 0.22 14.77 15.32
C PRO A 46 0.66 14.56 16.76
N GLU A 47 0.90 13.30 17.16
CA GLU A 47 1.87 13.13 18.21
C GLU A 47 3.05 14.04 17.82
N PRO A 48 3.62 14.83 18.74
CA PRO A 48 4.59 15.88 18.39
C PRO A 48 5.82 15.40 17.59
N ASP A 49 5.90 14.10 17.27
CA ASP A 49 6.85 13.41 16.41
C ASP A 49 6.31 12.83 15.08
N VAL A 50 5.05 13.09 14.65
CA VAL A 50 4.48 12.52 13.41
C VAL A 50 3.95 13.61 12.46
N ILE A 51 4.84 14.49 12.01
CA ILE A 51 4.68 15.17 10.70
C ILE A 51 4.97 14.09 9.65
N GLY A 52 3.91 13.37 9.27
CA GLY A 52 4.01 12.13 8.49
C GLY A 52 4.78 11.04 9.24
N LEU A 53 4.53 9.76 8.93
CA LEU A 53 5.55 8.75 9.24
C LEU A 53 6.86 9.02 8.46
N GLY A 54 6.84 10.04 7.58
CA GLY A 54 7.85 10.52 6.66
C GLY A 54 9.18 10.99 7.19
N GLY A 55 9.44 10.93 8.51
CA GLY A 55 10.60 11.49 9.21
C GLY A 55 11.98 11.17 8.60
N ILE A 56 13.07 11.34 9.35
CA ILE A 56 14.42 11.09 8.82
C ILE A 56 14.61 9.70 8.18
N ASP A 57 13.72 8.76 8.54
CA ASP A 57 13.66 7.37 8.10
C ASP A 57 13.07 7.19 6.68
N GLY A 58 12.57 8.25 6.04
CA GLY A 58 12.27 8.27 4.61
C GLY A 58 10.97 7.55 4.22
N TYR A 59 9.87 7.80 4.91
CA TYR A 59 8.56 7.25 4.49
C TYR A 59 7.89 8.07 3.38
N GLY A 60 8.44 9.24 3.03
CA GLY A 60 7.83 10.23 2.11
C GLY A 60 6.90 11.20 2.84
N GLU A 61 6.51 12.26 2.16
CA GLU A 61 5.65 13.33 2.72
C GLU A 61 4.56 13.69 1.70
N HIS A 62 3.38 14.10 2.18
CA HIS A 62 2.30 14.51 1.28
C HIS A 62 2.64 15.84 0.62
N TRP A 63 2.82 15.82 -0.71
CA TRP A 63 3.09 17.03 -1.49
C TRP A 63 2.64 16.87 -2.93
N THR A 64 2.18 17.97 -3.52
CA THR A 64 1.94 18.03 -4.96
C THR A 64 2.26 19.43 -5.48
N ASN A 65 2.96 19.49 -6.61
CA ASN A 65 3.19 20.72 -7.36
C ASN A 65 3.24 20.42 -8.87
N ALA A 66 3.62 21.40 -9.69
CA ALA A 66 3.70 21.20 -11.13
C ALA A 66 4.74 20.15 -11.57
N THR A 67 5.74 19.85 -10.73
CA THR A 67 6.87 18.97 -11.07
C THR A 67 6.66 17.54 -10.59
N PHE A 68 6.15 17.34 -9.37
CA PHE A 68 5.96 16.02 -8.81
C PHE A 68 4.83 15.95 -7.78
N THR A 69 4.37 14.74 -7.54
CA THR A 69 3.53 14.37 -6.40
C THR A 69 4.31 13.37 -5.55
N MET A 70 4.26 13.54 -4.22
CA MET A 70 4.79 12.60 -3.24
C MET A 70 3.72 12.28 -2.20
N ARG A 71 3.67 11.03 -1.78
CA ARG A 71 2.79 10.52 -0.74
C ARG A 71 3.55 9.47 0.08
N PRO A 72 3.33 9.41 1.41
CA PRO A 72 3.83 8.32 2.20
C PRO A 72 3.16 6.99 1.81
N TYR A 73 3.69 5.89 2.31
CA TYR A 73 3.00 4.61 2.22
C TYR A 73 1.68 4.66 3.01
N TYR A 74 0.58 4.26 2.37
CA TYR A 74 -0.75 4.27 2.97
C TYR A 74 -1.03 2.93 3.68
N TYR A 75 -1.26 2.99 4.99
CA TYR A 75 -1.56 1.82 5.83
C TYR A 75 -3.06 1.59 6.07
N GLY A 76 -3.92 2.48 5.57
CA GLY A 76 -5.36 2.39 5.77
C GLY A 76 -6.06 1.45 4.78
N ASP A 77 -7.39 1.39 4.92
CA ASP A 77 -8.27 0.59 4.06
C ASP A 77 -8.50 1.26 2.69
N CYS A 78 -8.91 0.50 1.65
CA CYS A 78 -9.20 1.12 0.35
C CYS A 78 -10.20 2.27 0.49
N THR A 79 -9.78 3.44 0.03
CA THR A 79 -10.58 4.68 0.04
C THR A 79 -11.53 4.79 -1.15
N CYS A 80 -11.67 3.70 -1.89
CA CYS A 80 -12.22 3.66 -3.24
C CYS A 80 -13.56 2.94 -3.36
N GLY A 81 -14.09 2.42 -2.25
CA GLY A 81 -15.30 1.59 -2.22
C GLY A 81 -15.09 0.16 -2.74
N GLN A 82 -13.90 -0.20 -3.22
CA GLN A 82 -13.62 -1.56 -3.69
C GLN A 82 -13.74 -2.60 -2.59
N ALA A 83 -13.40 -2.25 -1.34
CA ALA A 83 -13.60 -3.13 -0.19
C ALA A 83 -15.08 -3.49 -0.03
N ASP A 84 -15.96 -2.49 -0.04
CA ASP A 84 -17.41 -2.68 0.06
C ASP A 84 -17.97 -3.49 -1.11
N LEU A 85 -17.45 -3.25 -2.33
CA LEU A 85 -17.84 -4.01 -3.51
C LEU A 85 -17.42 -5.48 -3.42
N ILE A 86 -16.21 -5.73 -2.92
CA ILE A 86 -15.71 -7.08 -2.67
C ILE A 86 -16.58 -7.79 -1.63
N GLU A 87 -16.92 -7.12 -0.53
CA GLU A 87 -17.78 -7.67 0.52
C GLU A 87 -19.18 -8.02 -0.03
N GLN A 88 -19.83 -7.07 -0.71
CA GLN A 88 -21.15 -7.29 -1.32
C GLN A 88 -21.13 -8.42 -2.36
N TRP A 89 -20.06 -8.49 -3.17
CA TRP A 89 -19.89 -9.56 -4.13
C TRP A 89 -19.70 -10.91 -3.43
N SER A 90 -18.90 -10.97 -2.36
CA SER A 90 -18.68 -12.18 -1.57
C SER A 90 -20.00 -12.69 -0.98
N ASP A 91 -20.82 -11.81 -0.42
CA ASP A 91 -22.14 -12.15 0.12
C ASP A 91 -23.10 -12.69 -0.96
N ALA A 92 -23.06 -12.10 -2.15
CA ALA A 92 -23.94 -12.47 -3.26
C ALA A 92 -23.47 -13.74 -4.00
N ASN A 93 -22.21 -14.16 -3.82
CA ASN A 93 -21.62 -15.28 -4.54
C ASN A 93 -20.98 -16.28 -3.57
N PRO A 94 -21.79 -17.01 -2.77
CA PRO A 94 -21.26 -18.03 -1.90
C PRO A 94 -20.59 -19.15 -2.70
N HIS A 95 -19.57 -19.77 -2.11
CA HIS A 95 -18.97 -20.96 -2.68
C HIS A 95 -20.02 -22.08 -2.90
N ALA A 96 -19.84 -22.86 -3.97
CA ALA A 96 -20.70 -24.01 -4.24
C ALA A 96 -20.67 -25.02 -3.06
N PRO A 97 -21.74 -25.79 -2.83
CA PRO A 97 -21.78 -26.78 -1.75
C PRO A 97 -20.61 -27.77 -1.76
N GLU A 98 -20.15 -28.14 -2.96
CA GLU A 98 -19.02 -29.04 -3.23
C GLU A 98 -17.65 -28.35 -3.26
N CYS A 99 -17.59 -27.03 -3.03
CA CYS A 99 -16.32 -26.31 -2.97
C CYS A 99 -15.51 -26.74 -1.74
N THR A 100 -14.19 -26.78 -1.91
CA THR A 100 -13.25 -27.03 -0.81
C THR A 100 -13.43 -26.04 0.33
N GLN A 101 -13.63 -24.74 0.05
CA GLN A 101 -13.85 -23.71 1.08
C GLN A 101 -15.11 -23.99 1.92
N THR A 102 -16.21 -24.40 1.26
CA THR A 102 -17.44 -24.81 1.94
C THR A 102 -17.20 -26.02 2.84
N THR A 103 -16.43 -27.00 2.34
CA THR A 103 -16.06 -28.20 3.11
C THR A 103 -15.18 -27.86 4.32
N ILE A 104 -14.18 -26.99 4.15
CA ILE A 104 -13.31 -26.51 5.23
C ILE A 104 -14.13 -25.81 6.31
N ALA A 105 -15.03 -24.90 5.93
CA ALA A 105 -15.90 -24.20 6.88
C ALA A 105 -16.77 -25.18 7.69
N GLN A 106 -17.32 -26.22 7.05
CA GLN A 106 -18.06 -27.28 7.74
C GLN A 106 -17.17 -28.09 8.70
N LEU A 107 -15.93 -28.38 8.32
CA LEU A 107 -14.96 -29.04 9.21
C LEU A 107 -14.63 -28.18 10.43
N GLN A 108 -14.45 -26.86 10.27
CA GLN A 108 -14.16 -25.93 11.38
C GLN A 108 -15.32 -25.80 12.37
N ILE A 109 -16.57 -25.95 11.92
CA ILE A 109 -17.74 -25.98 12.80
C ILE A 109 -17.77 -27.28 13.63
N ARG A 110 -17.33 -28.40 13.05
CA ARG A 110 -17.46 -29.73 13.65
C ARG A 110 -16.27 -30.14 14.51
N TYR A 111 -15.07 -29.74 14.12
CA TYR A 111 -13.82 -30.20 14.71
C TYR A 111 -12.95 -29.02 15.12
N SER A 112 -12.05 -29.26 16.08
CA SER A 112 -11.07 -28.26 16.52
C SER A 112 -9.72 -28.92 16.83
N GLY A 113 -8.65 -28.13 16.79
CA GLY A 113 -7.29 -28.59 17.06
C GLY A 113 -6.90 -29.81 16.22
N LYS A 114 -6.34 -30.84 16.87
CA LYS A 114 -5.81 -32.03 16.19
C LYS A 114 -6.84 -32.81 15.39
N GLU A 115 -8.11 -32.80 15.78
CA GLU A 115 -9.17 -33.47 15.03
C GLU A 115 -9.45 -32.76 13.71
N PHE A 116 -9.49 -31.41 13.74
CA PHE A 116 -9.61 -30.61 12.53
C PHE A 116 -8.42 -30.87 11.60
N ASP A 117 -7.19 -30.84 12.12
CA ASP A 117 -5.98 -31.09 11.33
C ASP A 117 -6.03 -32.45 10.62
N ALA A 118 -6.44 -33.51 11.33
CA ALA A 118 -6.55 -34.84 10.75
C ALA A 118 -7.58 -34.91 9.61
N HIS A 119 -8.75 -34.27 9.78
CA HIS A 119 -9.78 -34.21 8.73
C HIS A 119 -9.40 -33.31 7.56
N PHE A 120 -8.70 -32.21 7.83
CA PHE A 120 -8.20 -31.30 6.80
C PHE A 120 -7.12 -31.96 5.95
N GLU A 121 -6.21 -32.73 6.55
CA GLU A 121 -5.22 -33.53 5.80
C GLU A 121 -5.88 -34.61 4.94
N GLN A 122 -6.94 -35.25 5.41
CA GLN A 122 -7.72 -36.18 4.59
C GLN A 122 -8.34 -35.48 3.37
N LEU A 123 -8.93 -34.30 3.57
CA LEU A 123 -9.52 -33.50 2.50
C LEU A 123 -8.46 -33.10 1.45
N LYS A 124 -7.29 -32.61 1.90
CA LYS A 124 -6.18 -32.25 1.01
C LYS A 124 -5.76 -33.41 0.13
N ASN A 125 -5.54 -34.58 0.74
CA ASN A 125 -5.15 -35.79 0.02
C ASN A 125 -6.23 -36.23 -0.98
N GLN A 126 -7.50 -36.17 -0.58
CA GLN A 126 -8.62 -36.54 -1.45
C GLN A 126 -8.75 -35.64 -2.68
N LEU A 127 -8.51 -34.34 -2.51
CA LEU A 127 -8.68 -33.33 -3.56
C LEU A 127 -7.36 -32.93 -4.24
N ALA A 128 -6.24 -33.58 -3.89
CA ALA A 128 -4.90 -33.25 -4.35
C ALA A 128 -4.55 -31.76 -4.20
N ILE A 129 -4.93 -31.17 -3.06
CA ILE A 129 -4.67 -29.75 -2.75
C ILE A 129 -3.21 -29.59 -2.33
N PRO A 130 -2.45 -28.62 -2.87
CA PRO A 130 -1.09 -28.35 -2.45
C PRO A 130 -1.03 -27.87 -1.00
N ASP A 131 0.06 -28.19 -0.29
CA ASP A 131 0.27 -27.76 1.10
C ASP A 131 0.28 -26.24 1.22
N ASP A 132 0.95 -25.57 0.28
CA ASP A 132 1.06 -24.12 0.25
C ASP A 132 -0.30 -23.49 -0.09
N GLY A 133 -0.85 -22.73 0.87
CA GLY A 133 -2.13 -22.08 0.70
C GLY A 133 -3.34 -23.03 0.72
N ALA A 134 -3.18 -24.28 1.20
CA ALA A 134 -4.25 -25.28 1.23
C ALA A 134 -5.57 -24.76 1.82
N MET A 135 -5.47 -23.96 2.89
CA MET A 135 -6.63 -23.40 3.61
C MET A 135 -7.46 -22.44 2.75
N TRP A 136 -6.86 -21.85 1.72
CA TRP A 136 -7.47 -20.87 0.82
C TRP A 136 -7.79 -21.45 -0.56
N HIS A 137 -7.58 -22.76 -0.75
CA HIS A 137 -7.80 -23.39 -2.05
C HIS A 137 -9.30 -23.44 -2.39
N CYS A 138 -9.65 -22.97 -3.58
CA CYS A 138 -11.01 -22.95 -4.10
C CYS A 138 -11.13 -23.88 -5.32
N THR A 139 -12.15 -24.74 -5.33
CA THR A 139 -12.42 -25.70 -6.43
C THR A 139 -13.65 -25.35 -7.26
N CYS A 140 -14.42 -24.33 -6.89
CA CYS A 140 -15.63 -23.93 -7.63
C CYS A 140 -15.40 -22.84 -8.68
N GLY A 141 -14.14 -22.45 -8.93
CA GLY A 141 -13.76 -21.48 -9.95
C GLY A 141 -14.06 -20.01 -9.62
N ILE A 142 -14.72 -19.73 -8.49
CA ILE A 142 -15.10 -18.37 -8.09
C ILE A 142 -13.87 -17.47 -7.82
N GLU A 143 -12.74 -18.08 -7.49
CA GLU A 143 -11.47 -17.41 -7.21
C GLU A 143 -11.00 -16.55 -8.38
N ALA A 144 -11.17 -17.00 -9.63
CA ALA A 144 -10.75 -16.22 -10.79
C ALA A 144 -11.55 -14.91 -10.89
N THR A 145 -12.85 -14.97 -10.61
CA THR A 145 -13.73 -13.79 -10.59
C THR A 145 -13.38 -12.88 -9.42
N TYR A 146 -13.09 -13.45 -8.24
CA TYR A 146 -12.67 -12.69 -7.06
C TYR A 146 -11.36 -11.93 -7.30
N GLN A 147 -10.35 -12.58 -7.87
CA GLN A 147 -9.07 -11.93 -8.19
C GLN A 147 -9.24 -10.81 -9.20
N HIS A 148 -10.05 -11.02 -10.24
CA HIS A 148 -10.34 -9.96 -11.20
C HIS A 148 -11.04 -8.76 -10.53
N LEU A 149 -11.99 -9.01 -9.63
CA LEU A 149 -12.65 -7.95 -8.87
C LEU A 149 -11.65 -7.19 -8.00
N LYS A 150 -10.73 -7.88 -7.33
CA LYS A 150 -9.71 -7.25 -6.48
C LYS A 150 -8.76 -6.32 -7.25
N GLU A 151 -8.61 -6.46 -8.55
CA GLU A 151 -7.75 -5.61 -9.36
C GLU A 151 -8.44 -4.30 -9.80
N GLN A 152 -9.75 -4.17 -9.60
CA GLN A 152 -10.56 -3.04 -10.10
C GLN A 152 -10.54 -1.82 -9.17
N HIS A 153 -9.37 -1.40 -8.72
CA HIS A 153 -9.25 -0.19 -7.91
C HIS A 153 -9.38 1.08 -8.75
N SER A 154 -9.98 2.11 -8.16
CA SER A 154 -9.90 3.47 -8.72
C SER A 154 -8.44 3.90 -8.81
N PRO A 155 -8.01 4.62 -9.87
CA PRO A 155 -6.69 5.23 -9.95
C PRO A 155 -6.39 6.21 -8.80
N THR A 156 -7.43 6.68 -8.11
CA THR A 156 -7.32 7.57 -6.94
C THR A 156 -7.35 6.83 -5.60
N CYS A 157 -7.39 5.50 -5.60
CA CYS A 157 -7.34 4.72 -4.36
C CYS A 157 -5.99 4.93 -3.67
N GLU A 158 -5.97 5.40 -2.42
CA GLU A 158 -4.71 5.71 -1.71
C GLU A 158 -3.84 4.46 -1.50
N GLN A 159 -4.45 3.28 -1.43
CA GLN A 159 -3.75 1.99 -1.35
C GLN A 159 -2.98 1.65 -2.64
N PHE A 160 -3.44 2.13 -3.79
CA PHE A 160 -2.88 1.82 -5.11
C PHE A 160 -2.27 3.03 -5.82
N ALA A 161 -2.38 4.22 -5.24
CA ALA A 161 -1.73 5.41 -5.75
C ALA A 161 -0.21 5.24 -5.64
N PRO A 162 0.57 5.67 -6.66
CA PRO A 162 2.02 5.69 -6.55
C PRO A 162 2.47 6.62 -5.43
N ASN A 163 3.53 6.24 -4.74
CA ASN A 163 4.10 7.06 -3.68
C ASN A 163 4.81 8.29 -4.22
N PHE A 164 5.32 8.22 -5.45
CA PHE A 164 5.91 9.36 -6.13
C PHE A 164 5.56 9.34 -7.61
N VAL A 165 5.20 10.50 -8.15
CA VAL A 165 4.96 10.70 -9.58
C VAL A 165 5.79 11.87 -10.06
N TYR A 166 6.61 11.65 -11.07
CA TYR A 166 7.33 12.71 -11.76
C TYR A 166 6.53 13.18 -12.97
N HIS A 167 5.91 14.36 -12.87
CA HIS A 167 4.87 14.78 -13.81
C HIS A 167 5.37 15.02 -15.24
N SER A 168 6.64 15.36 -15.44
CA SER A 168 7.16 15.66 -16.78
C SER A 168 7.21 14.45 -17.70
N THR A 169 7.42 13.25 -17.14
CA THR A 169 7.47 11.98 -17.89
C THR A 169 6.32 11.03 -17.54
N GLY A 170 5.61 11.29 -16.45
CA GLY A 170 4.64 10.37 -15.88
C GLY A 170 5.27 9.17 -15.18
N ALA A 171 6.59 9.18 -14.91
CA ALA A 171 7.22 8.09 -14.19
C ALA A 171 6.67 7.97 -12.77
N GLU A 172 6.40 6.73 -12.35
CA GLU A 172 5.88 6.38 -11.04
C GLU A 172 6.94 5.62 -10.24
N ILE A 173 7.01 5.91 -8.94
CA ILE A 173 7.78 5.14 -7.98
C ILE A 173 6.85 4.69 -6.86
N ARG A 174 6.92 3.40 -6.55
CA ARG A 174 6.19 2.75 -5.46
C ARG A 174 7.20 2.19 -4.48
N TRP A 175 6.91 2.25 -3.19
CA TRP A 175 7.71 1.60 -2.16
C TRP A 175 6.81 1.03 -1.07
N TYR A 176 7.23 -0.10 -0.48
CA TYR A 176 6.51 -0.68 0.64
C TYR A 176 7.03 -0.12 1.96
N LYS A 177 6.15 0.54 2.71
CA LYS A 177 6.42 1.18 4.01
C LYS A 177 7.36 2.38 3.93
N TRP A 178 8.60 2.24 3.44
CA TRP A 178 9.60 3.33 3.37
C TRP A 178 10.40 3.31 2.06
N ILE A 179 10.98 4.46 1.70
CA ILE A 179 11.75 4.67 0.48
C ILE A 179 12.94 3.69 0.42
N GLY A 180 12.98 2.92 -0.67
CA GLY A 180 14.00 1.92 -0.97
C GLY A 180 13.62 0.49 -0.59
N ARG A 181 12.52 0.26 0.13
CA ARG A 181 12.01 -1.10 0.40
C ARG A 181 11.00 -1.51 -0.65
N ASP A 182 11.25 -2.66 -1.28
CA ASP A 182 10.42 -3.23 -2.35
C ASP A 182 10.05 -2.15 -3.38
N MET A 183 11.05 -1.35 -3.74
CA MET A 183 10.83 -0.15 -4.55
C MET A 183 10.72 -0.52 -6.02
N GLU A 184 9.63 -0.12 -6.65
CA GLU A 184 9.35 -0.35 -8.06
C GLU A 184 9.29 0.98 -8.80
N ILE A 185 9.91 1.03 -9.97
CA ILE A 185 9.94 2.21 -10.84
C ILE A 185 9.30 1.82 -12.18
N THR A 186 8.31 2.59 -12.60
CA THR A 186 7.66 2.43 -13.90
C THR A 186 7.78 3.73 -14.70
N GLY A 187 8.15 3.63 -15.98
CA GLY A 187 8.39 4.77 -16.86
C GLY A 187 9.80 5.36 -16.76
N ASP A 188 10.02 6.44 -17.50
CA ASP A 188 11.34 7.05 -17.65
C ASP A 188 11.59 8.13 -16.61
N LEU A 189 12.59 7.92 -15.75
CA LEU A 189 13.04 8.89 -14.76
C LEU A 189 14.39 9.48 -15.19
N PRO A 190 14.47 10.79 -15.53
CA PRO A 190 15.74 11.40 -15.92
C PRO A 190 16.79 11.35 -14.82
N ASP A 191 18.06 11.20 -15.15
CA ASP A 191 19.16 11.13 -14.17
C ASP A 191 19.19 12.33 -13.19
N ASP A 192 18.68 13.49 -13.60
CA ASP A 192 18.65 14.72 -12.81
C ASP A 192 17.29 15.02 -12.16
N PHE A 193 16.32 14.08 -12.19
CA PHE A 193 14.95 14.29 -11.65
C PHE A 193 14.97 14.84 -10.22
N GLY A 194 15.88 14.33 -9.38
CA GLY A 194 16.02 14.77 -7.98
C GLY A 194 16.37 16.24 -7.88
N THR A 195 17.27 16.71 -8.75
CA THR A 195 17.66 18.12 -8.82
C THR A 195 16.51 18.98 -9.33
N GLN A 196 15.74 18.51 -10.30
CA GLN A 196 14.55 19.21 -10.81
C GLN A 196 13.47 19.35 -9.71
N CYS A 197 13.22 18.29 -8.95
CA CYS A 197 12.26 18.30 -7.84
C CYS A 197 12.70 19.29 -6.74
N LEU A 198 13.98 19.28 -6.36
CA LEU A 198 14.50 20.22 -5.36
C LEU A 198 14.39 21.69 -5.80
N ARG A 199 14.70 21.98 -7.07
CA ARG A 199 14.50 23.32 -7.64
C ARG A 199 13.03 23.75 -7.58
N SER A 200 12.09 22.83 -7.80
CA SER A 200 10.65 23.12 -7.72
C SER A 200 10.19 23.51 -6.32
N LEU A 201 10.94 23.15 -5.27
CA LEU A 201 10.70 23.57 -3.88
C LEU A 201 11.34 24.94 -3.55
N GLY A 202 11.91 25.62 -4.54
CA GLY A 202 12.63 26.90 -4.37
C GLY A 202 14.07 26.75 -3.88
N LEU A 203 14.58 25.52 -3.75
CA LEU A 203 15.95 25.27 -3.34
C LEU A 203 16.90 25.41 -4.55
N ARG A 204 17.79 26.39 -4.50
CA ARG A 204 18.91 26.49 -5.44
C ARG A 204 20.04 25.61 -4.91
N ARG A 205 20.37 24.52 -5.63
CA ARG A 205 21.66 23.85 -5.47
C ARG A 205 22.74 24.69 -6.14
#